data_AF-A0A3E1DF08-F1
#
_entry.id   AF-A0A3E1DF08-F1
#
_cell.length_a   1.000
_cell.length_b   1.000
_cell.length_c   1.000
_cell.angle_alpha   90.00
_cell.angle_beta   90.00
_cell.angle_gamma   90.00
#
_symmetry.space_group_name_H-M   'P 1'
#
loop_
_entity.id
_entity.type
_entity.pdbx_description
1 polymer ?
#
loop_
_entity_poly.entity_id
_entity_poly.type
_entity_poly.pdbx_seq_one_letter_code
_entity_poly.pdbx_strand_id
1 'polypeptide(L)'
;MIDHYLSIWEIAHRWHDINPDKTDPCDLPLNVQDSIRFICRGVLDDGITLCHVIASELPEDSRRSGFRSEIRNYYVNEFPVELANCLSRKYDKSALDTYYIGCDGLLQYCMEQQCDYPSFWWPLIQENSRTANEDPNDLAPAQIQLQSQSLRPSQIDKLVCQAVAKTLWDVYPTMTITAMSEHTAILEYGGGKLYTGKNTLRNWLSEVAPDSVRKPGRPKSKKLNTNAV
;
A
#
# COMPACT_ATOMS: atom_id res chain seq x y z
N MET A 1 7.68 -14.68 -1.46
CA MET A 1 7.83 -13.42 -2.21
C MET A 1 6.92 -13.52 -3.44
N ILE A 2 5.60 -13.48 -3.24
CA ILE A 2 4.46 -13.20 -4.15
C ILE A 2 3.23 -13.41 -3.25
N ASP A 3 2.91 -12.47 -2.35
CA ASP A 3 1.66 -12.57 -1.55
C ASP A 3 0.76 -11.32 -1.69
N HIS A 4 1.28 -10.23 -2.27
CA HIS A 4 0.52 -9.01 -2.52
C HIS A 4 -0.23 -9.00 -3.85
N TYR A 5 0.05 -9.94 -4.75
CA TYR A 5 -0.60 -10.07 -6.05
C TYR A 5 -1.05 -11.52 -6.23
N LEU A 6 -2.32 -11.72 -6.57
CA LEU A 6 -2.90 -13.02 -6.88
C LEU A 6 -3.72 -12.93 -8.16
N SER A 7 -3.89 -14.04 -8.85
CA SER A 7 -4.73 -14.06 -10.06
C SER A 7 -6.20 -13.83 -9.72
N ILE A 8 -7.00 -13.35 -10.67
CA ILE A 8 -8.45 -13.18 -10.46
C ILE A 8 -9.08 -14.51 -10.05
N TRP A 9 -8.61 -15.61 -10.67
CA TRP A 9 -9.03 -16.97 -10.33
C TRP A 9 -8.74 -17.30 -8.87
N GLU A 10 -7.51 -17.11 -8.42
CA GLU A 10 -7.12 -17.42 -7.04
C GLU A 10 -7.87 -16.57 -6.02
N ILE A 11 -8.01 -15.27 -6.26
CA ILE A 11 -8.71 -14.34 -5.37
C ILE A 11 -10.14 -14.81 -5.15
N ALA A 12 -10.88 -15.08 -6.24
CA ALA A 12 -12.28 -15.45 -6.14
C ALA A 12 -12.50 -16.77 -5.39
N HIS A 13 -11.60 -17.74 -5.52
CA HIS A 13 -11.69 -19.01 -4.79
C HIS A 13 -11.32 -18.86 -3.32
N ARG A 14 -10.18 -18.21 -3.06
CA ARG A 14 -9.67 -18.02 -1.70
C ARG A 14 -10.60 -17.13 -0.86
N TRP A 15 -11.37 -16.24 -1.49
CA TRP A 15 -12.36 -15.39 -0.79
C TRP A 15 -13.39 -16.24 -0.04
N HIS A 16 -13.66 -17.44 -0.54
CA HIS A 16 -14.67 -18.34 0.02
C HIS A 16 -14.05 -19.61 0.62
N ASP A 17 -12.76 -19.59 0.95
CA ASP A 17 -12.00 -20.74 1.46
C ASP A 17 -12.05 -21.98 0.53
N ILE A 18 -12.23 -21.75 -0.78
CA ILE A 18 -12.26 -22.82 -1.80
C ILE A 18 -10.87 -22.96 -2.42
N ASN A 19 -10.47 -24.20 -2.70
CA ASN A 19 -9.19 -24.48 -3.34
C ASN A 19 -9.26 -24.25 -4.88
N PRO A 20 -8.48 -23.31 -5.44
CA PRO A 20 -8.51 -23.00 -6.87
C PRO A 20 -8.05 -24.13 -7.79
N ASP A 21 -7.23 -25.07 -7.29
CA ASP A 21 -6.69 -26.19 -8.09
C ASP A 21 -7.67 -27.36 -8.23
N LYS A 22 -8.69 -27.40 -7.37
CA LYS A 22 -9.64 -28.51 -7.29
C LYS A 22 -11.00 -28.20 -7.93
N THR A 23 -11.18 -26.99 -8.45
CA THR A 23 -12.47 -26.51 -8.95
C THR A 23 -12.53 -26.62 -10.47
N ASP A 24 -13.65 -27.15 -10.99
CA ASP A 24 -13.90 -27.24 -12.43
C ASP A 24 -14.39 -25.87 -12.96
N PRO A 25 -13.72 -25.27 -13.97
CA PRO A 25 -14.18 -24.03 -14.60
C PRO A 25 -15.58 -24.09 -15.22
N CYS A 26 -16.04 -25.29 -15.59
CA CYS A 26 -17.37 -25.51 -16.15
C CYS A 26 -18.47 -25.61 -15.08
N ASP A 27 -18.11 -25.83 -13.82
CA ASP A 27 -19.04 -26.01 -12.69
C ASP A 27 -18.57 -25.23 -11.46
N LEU A 28 -18.51 -23.91 -11.60
CA LEU A 28 -18.06 -23.01 -10.52
C LEU A 28 -19.16 -22.80 -9.46
N PRO A 29 -18.83 -22.84 -8.16
CA PRO A 29 -19.73 -22.42 -7.10
C PRO A 29 -20.25 -20.99 -7.29
N LEU A 30 -21.52 -20.73 -6.95
CA LEU A 30 -22.17 -19.43 -7.18
C LEU A 30 -21.47 -18.25 -6.51
N ASN A 31 -20.95 -18.45 -5.30
CA ASN A 31 -20.19 -17.44 -4.57
C ASN A 31 -18.87 -17.08 -5.28
N VAL A 32 -18.16 -18.06 -5.83
CA VAL A 32 -16.96 -17.83 -6.65
C VAL A 32 -17.33 -17.08 -7.93
N GLN A 33 -18.42 -17.48 -8.59
CA GLN A 33 -18.94 -16.79 -9.77
C GLN A 33 -19.24 -15.31 -9.50
N ASP A 34 -19.87 -15.00 -8.37
CA ASP A 34 -20.22 -13.64 -7.98
C ASP A 34 -18.97 -12.81 -7.64
N SER A 35 -17.98 -13.38 -6.97
CA SER A 35 -16.70 -12.72 -6.73
C SER A 35 -15.94 -12.43 -8.02
N ILE A 36 -15.88 -13.37 -8.97
CA ILE A 36 -15.26 -13.13 -10.29
C ILE A 36 -15.97 -11.95 -10.97
N ARG A 37 -17.30 -11.94 -10.98
CA ARG A 37 -18.09 -10.86 -11.62
C ARG A 37 -17.88 -9.52 -10.95
N PHE A 38 -17.82 -9.49 -9.62
CA PHE A 38 -17.54 -8.30 -8.85
C PHE A 38 -16.18 -7.71 -9.23
N ILE A 39 -15.13 -8.54 -9.25
CA ILE A 39 -13.78 -8.14 -9.62
C ILE A 39 -13.72 -7.66 -11.08
N CYS A 40 -14.26 -8.45 -12.02
CA CYS A 40 -14.26 -8.08 -13.45
C CYS A 40 -15.02 -6.77 -13.70
N ARG A 41 -16.10 -6.52 -12.97
CA ARG A 41 -16.80 -5.23 -13.05
C ARG A 41 -15.91 -4.09 -12.56
N GLY A 42 -15.25 -4.24 -11.41
CA GLY A 42 -14.32 -3.24 -10.90
C GLY A 42 -13.17 -2.94 -11.85
N VAL A 43 -12.67 -3.95 -12.56
CA VAL A 43 -11.66 -3.76 -13.61
C VAL A 43 -12.22 -2.96 -14.78
N LEU A 44 -13.38 -3.36 -15.32
CA LEU A 44 -13.98 -2.73 -16.50
C LEU A 44 -14.43 -1.29 -16.24
N ASP A 45 -14.80 -0.99 -14.99
CA ASP A 45 -15.19 0.35 -14.53
C ASP A 45 -13.97 1.20 -14.10
N ASP A 46 -12.74 0.73 -14.34
CA ASP A 46 -11.46 1.39 -13.97
C ASP A 46 -11.25 1.60 -12.46
N GLY A 47 -11.99 0.86 -11.63
CA GLY A 47 -11.84 0.87 -10.17
C GLY A 47 -10.75 -0.06 -9.65
N ILE A 48 -10.30 -1.04 -10.46
CA ILE A 48 -9.25 -1.99 -10.09
C ILE A 48 -8.20 -2.06 -11.21
N THR A 49 -6.94 -1.80 -10.86
CA THR A 49 -5.82 -1.96 -11.79
C THR A 49 -5.44 -3.43 -11.97
N LEU A 50 -5.37 -3.87 -13.23
CA LEU A 50 -4.84 -5.18 -13.60
C LEU A 50 -3.35 -5.16 -13.85
N CYS A 51 -2.69 -6.21 -13.37
CA CYS A 51 -1.29 -6.50 -13.60
C CYS A 51 -1.15 -7.77 -14.44
N HIS A 52 -0.23 -7.77 -15.41
CA HIS A 52 0.22 -8.99 -16.07
C HIS A 52 1.72 -9.14 -15.87
N VAL A 53 2.13 -10.35 -15.47
CA VAL A 53 3.52 -10.69 -15.24
C VAL A 53 4.10 -11.15 -16.57
N ILE A 54 4.93 -10.30 -17.19
CA ILE A 54 5.70 -10.70 -18.37
C ILE A 54 7.07 -11.17 -17.89
N ALA A 55 7.39 -12.43 -18.16
CA ALA A 55 8.77 -12.90 -18.09
C ALA A 55 9.52 -12.34 -19.30
N SER A 56 10.39 -11.35 -19.09
CA SER A 56 11.31 -10.93 -20.16
C SER A 56 12.61 -11.73 -20.04
N GLU A 57 12.98 -12.42 -21.11
CA GLU A 57 14.33 -12.96 -21.26
C GLU A 57 15.29 -11.79 -21.48
N LEU A 58 16.24 -11.62 -20.57
CA LEU A 58 17.31 -10.64 -20.77
C LEU A 58 18.22 -11.12 -21.92
N PRO A 59 18.76 -10.19 -22.74
CA PRO A 59 19.79 -10.53 -23.72
C PRO A 59 20.96 -11.30 -23.07
N GLU A 60 21.42 -12.36 -23.73
CA GLU A 60 22.40 -13.36 -23.24
C GLU A 60 23.71 -12.76 -22.67
N ASP A 61 24.06 -11.52 -23.03
CA ASP A 61 25.29 -10.85 -22.56
C ASP A 61 25.24 -10.37 -21.10
N SER A 62 24.10 -10.54 -20.44
CA SER A 62 23.94 -10.25 -19.01
C SER A 62 24.55 -11.39 -18.18
N ARG A 63 25.75 -11.20 -17.59
CA ARG A 63 26.44 -12.16 -16.67
C ARG A 63 25.63 -12.56 -15.40
N ARG A 64 24.36 -12.22 -15.33
CA ARG A 64 23.37 -12.69 -14.36
C ARG A 64 22.18 -13.17 -15.16
N SER A 65 22.13 -14.47 -15.46
CA SER A 65 20.89 -15.13 -15.88
C SER A 65 19.90 -14.99 -14.72
N GLY A 66 19.05 -13.97 -14.82
CA GLY A 66 17.99 -13.70 -13.87
C GLY A 66 16.77 -13.33 -14.68
N PHE A 67 15.70 -14.12 -14.55
CA PHE A 67 14.39 -13.74 -15.04
C PHE A 67 13.99 -12.42 -14.38
N ARG A 68 13.73 -11.38 -15.19
CA ARG A 68 13.10 -10.16 -14.70
C ARG A 68 11.61 -10.26 -15.01
N SER A 69 10.81 -10.43 -13.97
CA SER A 69 9.36 -10.26 -14.07
C SER A 69 9.04 -8.77 -14.15
N GLU A 70 8.51 -8.31 -15.28
CA GLU A 70 7.99 -6.95 -15.43
C GLU A 70 6.47 -6.97 -15.20
N ILE A 71 5.99 -6.11 -14.29
CA ILE A 71 4.57 -5.89 -14.06
C ILE A 71 4.13 -4.81 -15.06
N ARG A 72 3.29 -5.19 -16.03
CA ARG A 72 2.58 -4.20 -16.88
C ARG A 72 1.20 -3.94 -16.31
N ASN A 73 0.88 -2.66 -16.16
CA ASN A 73 -0.46 -2.18 -15.84
C ASN A 73 -1.22 -1.95 -17.15
N TYR A 74 -2.46 -2.46 -17.25
CA TYR A 74 -3.33 -2.17 -18.39
C TYR A 74 -4.12 -0.88 -18.15
N TYR A 75 -4.31 -0.10 -19.21
CA TYR A 75 -5.27 1.01 -19.25
C TYR A 75 -6.50 0.58 -20.07
N VAL A 76 -7.65 1.17 -19.76
CA VAL A 76 -9.03 0.77 -20.13
C VAL A 76 -9.28 0.33 -21.58
N ASN A 77 -8.46 0.73 -22.54
CA ASN A 77 -8.65 0.44 -23.96
C ASN A 77 -8.10 -0.92 -24.42
N GLU A 78 -7.41 -1.68 -23.56
CA GLU A 78 -6.80 -2.98 -23.90
C GLU A 78 -7.34 -4.14 -23.06
N PHE A 79 -8.53 -3.99 -22.48
CA PHE A 79 -9.06 -5.06 -21.65
C PHE A 79 -9.42 -6.31 -22.48
N PRO A 80 -9.08 -7.51 -21.97
CA PRO A 80 -9.40 -8.77 -22.63
C PRO A 80 -10.92 -8.94 -22.70
N VAL A 81 -11.43 -9.34 -23.87
CA VAL A 81 -12.86 -9.61 -24.09
C VAL A 81 -13.36 -10.71 -23.14
N GLU A 82 -12.47 -11.60 -22.72
CA GLU A 82 -12.68 -12.67 -21.76
C GLU A 82 -13.16 -12.15 -20.41
N LEU A 83 -12.69 -10.99 -19.95
CA LEU A 83 -13.15 -10.39 -18.69
C LEU A 83 -14.56 -9.83 -18.81
N ALA A 84 -14.92 -9.26 -19.96
CA ALA A 84 -16.29 -8.82 -20.24
C ALA A 84 -17.26 -10.02 -20.30
N ASN A 85 -16.81 -11.15 -20.85
CA ASN A 85 -17.61 -12.38 -20.92
C ASN A 85 -17.98 -12.94 -19.54
N CYS A 86 -17.14 -12.69 -18.52
CA CYS A 86 -17.41 -13.10 -17.14
C CYS A 86 -18.70 -12.47 -16.59
N LEU A 87 -19.08 -11.27 -17.03
CA LEU A 87 -20.34 -10.62 -16.65
C LEU A 87 -21.58 -11.42 -17.10
N SER A 88 -21.42 -12.20 -18.18
CA SER A 88 -22.43 -13.12 -18.75
C SER A 88 -22.28 -14.56 -18.26
N ARG A 89 -21.56 -14.79 -17.15
CA ARG A 89 -21.30 -16.11 -16.55
C ARG A 89 -20.56 -17.09 -17.46
N LYS A 90 -19.70 -16.58 -18.34
CA LYS A 90 -18.77 -17.38 -19.14
C LYS A 90 -17.37 -17.16 -18.61
N TYR A 91 -16.76 -18.21 -18.06
CA TYR A 91 -15.49 -18.11 -17.35
C TYR A 91 -14.40 -18.85 -18.11
N ASP A 92 -13.37 -18.11 -18.53
CA ASP A 92 -12.15 -18.70 -19.07
C ASP A 92 -11.09 -18.74 -17.96
N LYS A 93 -10.80 -19.94 -17.46
CA LYS A 93 -9.79 -20.12 -16.41
C LYS A 93 -8.43 -19.58 -16.86
N SER A 94 -8.02 -19.84 -18.10
CA SER A 94 -6.70 -19.42 -18.59
C SER A 94 -6.57 -17.90 -18.56
N ALA A 95 -7.63 -17.18 -18.96
CA ALA A 95 -7.65 -15.73 -18.88
C ALA A 95 -7.62 -15.24 -17.42
N LEU A 96 -8.48 -15.80 -16.55
CA LEU A 96 -8.56 -15.39 -15.15
C LEU A 96 -7.30 -15.69 -14.33
N ASP A 97 -6.50 -16.66 -14.76
CA ASP A 97 -5.22 -17.03 -14.13
C ASP A 97 -4.03 -16.22 -14.67
N THR A 98 -4.21 -15.57 -15.83
CA THR A 98 -3.20 -14.72 -16.48
C THR A 98 -3.12 -13.34 -15.84
N TYR A 99 -4.26 -12.80 -15.39
CA TYR A 99 -4.34 -11.44 -14.83
C TYR A 99 -4.29 -11.45 -13.31
N TYR A 100 -3.43 -10.59 -12.77
CA TYR A 100 -3.16 -10.45 -11.34
C TYR A 100 -3.71 -9.12 -10.84
N ILE A 101 -4.16 -9.12 -9.59
CA ILE A 101 -4.63 -7.93 -8.89
C ILE A 101 -3.84 -7.76 -7.61
N GLY A 102 -3.44 -6.51 -7.35
CA GLY A 102 -2.81 -6.13 -6.10
C GLY A 102 -3.81 -6.08 -4.95
N CYS A 103 -3.39 -6.57 -3.79
CA CYS A 103 -4.12 -6.54 -2.53
C CYS A 103 -4.68 -5.14 -2.20
N ASP A 104 -3.88 -4.09 -2.37
CA ASP A 104 -4.26 -2.70 -2.08
C ASP A 104 -5.37 -2.18 -3.01
N GLY A 105 -5.28 -2.51 -4.31
CA GLY A 105 -6.26 -2.07 -5.31
C GLY A 105 -7.63 -2.70 -5.07
N LEU A 106 -7.66 -4.01 -4.78
CA LEU A 106 -8.93 -4.65 -4.44
C LEU A 106 -9.49 -4.15 -3.10
N LEU A 107 -8.64 -3.85 -2.12
CA LEU A 107 -9.07 -3.32 -0.82
C LEU A 107 -9.76 -1.98 -0.96
N GLN A 108 -9.12 -1.05 -1.68
CA GLN A 108 -9.67 0.26 -1.97
C GLN A 108 -11.05 0.13 -2.66
N TYR A 109 -11.15 -0.73 -3.68
CA TYR A 109 -12.40 -0.94 -4.39
C TYR A 109 -13.50 -1.54 -3.49
N CYS A 110 -13.18 -2.52 -2.63
CA CYS A 110 -14.16 -3.09 -1.70
C CYS A 110 -14.68 -2.05 -0.70
N MET A 111 -13.81 -1.16 -0.22
CA MET A 111 -14.19 -0.07 0.68
C MET A 111 -15.13 0.93 0.00
N GLU A 112 -14.86 1.28 -1.26
CA GLU A 112 -15.71 2.18 -2.05
C GLU A 112 -17.08 1.58 -2.35
N GLN A 113 -17.14 0.28 -2.64
CA GLN A 113 -18.38 -0.45 -2.89
C GLN A 113 -19.10 -0.92 -1.61
N GLN A 114 -18.54 -0.62 -0.43
CA GLN A 114 -19.08 -1.04 0.87
C GLN A 114 -19.37 -2.54 0.97
N CYS A 115 -18.48 -3.36 0.42
CA CYS A 115 -18.59 -4.81 0.50
C CYS A 115 -17.54 -5.41 1.44
N ASP A 116 -17.76 -6.67 1.83
CA ASP A 116 -16.75 -7.44 2.54
C ASP A 116 -15.48 -7.52 1.68
N TYR A 117 -14.33 -7.65 2.33
CA TYR A 117 -13.04 -7.80 1.66
C TYR A 117 -12.51 -9.22 1.93
N PRO A 118 -11.71 -9.82 1.02
CA PRO A 118 -11.20 -11.15 1.25
C PRO A 118 -10.24 -11.22 2.46
N SER A 119 -10.67 -11.88 3.53
CA SER A 119 -9.92 -11.99 4.79
C SER A 119 -8.64 -12.82 4.67
N PHE A 120 -8.42 -13.54 3.58
CA PHE A 120 -7.18 -14.32 3.40
C PHE A 120 -5.92 -13.44 3.27
N TRP A 121 -6.08 -12.16 2.92
CA TRP A 121 -4.98 -11.18 2.91
C TRP A 121 -4.75 -10.49 4.25
N TRP A 122 -5.57 -10.77 5.27
CA TRP A 122 -5.46 -10.16 6.60
C TRP A 122 -4.10 -10.35 7.28
N PRO A 123 -3.41 -11.51 7.17
CA PRO A 123 -2.06 -11.67 7.73
C PRO A 123 -1.04 -10.68 7.14
N LEU A 124 -1.14 -10.35 5.86
CA LEU A 124 -0.25 -9.38 5.19
C LEU A 124 -0.53 -7.96 5.64
N ILE A 125 -1.80 -7.63 5.88
CA ILE A 125 -2.23 -6.34 6.43
C ILE A 125 -1.71 -6.18 7.87
N GLN A 126 -1.66 -7.26 8.65
CA GLN A 126 -1.12 -7.26 10.02
C GLN A 126 0.41 -7.18 10.09
N GLU A 127 1.15 -7.78 9.14
CA GLU A 127 2.62 -7.66 9.13
C GLU A 127 3.10 -6.26 8.75
N ASN A 128 2.39 -5.58 7.85
CA ASN A 128 2.68 -4.18 7.51
C ASN A 128 2.40 -3.21 8.68
N SER A 129 1.53 -3.58 9.62
CA SER A 129 1.26 -2.78 10.83
C SER A 129 2.23 -3.08 11.98
N ARG A 130 2.91 -4.24 12.00
CA ARG A 130 3.89 -4.60 13.05
C ARG A 130 5.27 -3.95 12.90
N THR A 131 5.61 -3.38 11.74
CA THR A 131 6.92 -2.75 11.53
C THR A 131 6.98 -1.26 11.91
N ALA A 132 5.88 -0.69 12.40
CA ALA A 132 5.81 0.69 12.86
C ALA A 132 5.35 0.76 14.34
N ASN A 133 6.30 0.52 15.24
CA ASN A 133 6.22 0.75 16.70
C ASN A 133 5.33 -0.24 17.47
N GLU A 134 5.90 -0.98 18.43
CA GLU A 134 5.66 -0.80 19.87
C GLU A 134 6.22 -1.96 20.73
N ASP A 135 6.53 -1.59 21.97
CA ASP A 135 7.16 -2.35 23.06
C ASP A 135 6.43 -3.67 23.42
N PRO A 136 7.14 -4.73 23.89
CA PRO A 136 6.57 -6.08 24.01
C PRO A 136 5.64 -6.34 25.20
N ASN A 137 5.22 -5.34 25.98
CA ASN A 137 4.81 -5.61 27.37
C ASN A 137 3.31 -5.48 27.74
N ASP A 138 2.41 -5.24 26.80
CA ASP A 138 0.96 -5.19 27.11
C ASP A 138 0.18 -6.26 26.33
N LEU A 139 0.24 -7.50 26.83
CA LEU A 139 -0.68 -8.58 26.44
C LEU A 139 -1.76 -8.74 27.51
N ALA A 140 -2.98 -8.30 27.19
CA ALA A 140 -4.21 -8.79 27.81
C ALA A 140 -5.26 -9.08 26.70
N PRO A 141 -5.90 -10.27 26.69
CA PRO A 141 -6.75 -10.69 25.60
C PRO A 141 -8.22 -10.36 25.89
N ALA A 142 -8.78 -9.34 25.26
CA ALA A 142 -10.23 -9.19 25.15
C ALA A 142 -10.63 -8.23 24.01
N GLN A 143 -11.23 -8.81 22.97
CA GLN A 143 -12.17 -8.17 22.05
C GLN A 143 -11.64 -6.94 21.27
N ILE A 144 -10.95 -7.19 20.16
CA ILE A 144 -10.74 -6.17 19.13
C ILE A 144 -12.07 -5.96 18.40
N GLN A 145 -12.87 -5.06 18.95
CA GLN A 145 -13.90 -4.36 18.20
C GLN A 145 -13.18 -3.62 17.06
N LEU A 146 -13.54 -3.89 15.80
CA LEU A 146 -13.01 -3.20 14.63
C LEU A 146 -13.20 -1.69 14.78
N GLN A 147 -12.20 -1.02 15.35
CA GLN A 147 -11.98 0.39 15.17
C GLN A 147 -10.85 0.49 14.17
N SER A 148 -11.22 0.61 12.89
CA SER A 148 -10.38 1.25 11.89
C SER A 148 -10.02 2.63 12.43
N GLN A 149 -8.88 2.74 13.12
CA GLN A 149 -8.37 4.04 13.55
C GLN A 149 -7.90 4.76 12.30
N SER A 150 -8.85 5.36 11.59
CA SER A 150 -8.61 6.35 10.55
C SER A 150 -7.56 7.31 11.08
N LEU A 151 -6.44 7.42 10.35
CA LEU A 151 -5.41 8.38 10.70
C LEU A 151 -6.07 9.75 10.82
N ARG A 152 -5.86 10.41 11.95
CA ARG A 152 -6.37 11.76 12.14
C ARG A 152 -5.86 12.63 10.98
N PRO A 153 -6.65 13.57 10.44
CA PRO A 153 -6.23 14.42 9.32
C PRO A 153 -4.83 15.04 9.50
N SER A 154 -4.49 15.43 10.74
CA SER A 154 -3.15 15.95 11.07
C SER A 154 -2.00 14.95 10.89
N GLN A 155 -2.26 13.65 11.03
CA GLN A 155 -1.27 12.59 10.77
C GLN A 155 -1.08 12.41 9.26
N ILE A 156 -2.14 12.52 8.48
CA ILE A 156 -2.07 12.50 7.01
C ILE A 156 -1.27 13.72 6.53
N ASP A 157 -1.60 14.92 7.01
CA ASP A 157 -0.88 16.15 6.66
C ASP A 157 0.62 16.07 7.01
N LYS A 158 0.94 15.48 8.17
CA LYS A 158 2.33 15.24 8.58
C LYS A 158 3.07 14.36 7.57
N LEU A 159 2.46 13.25 7.15
CA LEU A 159 3.07 12.32 6.18
C LEU A 159 3.29 12.98 4.82
N VAL A 160 2.29 13.72 4.33
CA VAL A 160 2.37 14.43 3.04
C VAL A 160 3.47 15.50 3.10
N CYS A 161 3.51 16.29 4.18
CA CYS A 161 4.55 17.29 4.41
C CYS A 161 5.96 16.67 4.41
N GLN A 162 6.14 15.53 5.09
CA GLN A 162 7.41 14.81 5.14
C GLN A 162 7.83 14.23 3.78
N ALA A 163 6.88 13.72 2.99
CA ALA A 163 7.14 13.18 1.66
C ALA A 163 7.63 14.29 0.70
N VAL A 164 6.93 15.43 0.67
CA VAL A 164 7.33 16.59 -0.13
C VAL A 164 8.68 17.15 0.34
N ALA A 165 8.96 17.15 1.63
CA ALA A 165 10.23 17.63 2.15
C ALA A 165 11.42 16.76 1.74
N LYS A 166 11.27 15.43 1.72
CA LYS A 166 12.32 14.51 1.27
C LYS A 166 12.70 14.79 -0.19
N THR A 167 11.70 14.89 -1.07
CA THR A 167 11.94 15.17 -2.49
C THR A 167 12.57 16.55 -2.70
N LEU A 168 12.19 17.54 -1.90
CA LEU A 168 12.81 18.87 -1.96
C LEU A 168 14.24 18.88 -1.44
N TRP A 169 14.59 18.08 -0.43
CA TRP A 169 15.98 17.97 0.04
C TRP A 169 16.90 17.24 -0.94
N ASP A 170 16.36 16.34 -1.75
CA ASP A 170 17.12 15.73 -2.85
C ASP A 170 17.54 16.78 -3.89
N VAL A 171 16.67 17.79 -4.13
CA VAL A 171 16.92 18.89 -5.07
C VAL A 171 17.73 20.03 -4.43
N TYR A 172 17.46 20.34 -3.16
CA TYR A 172 18.06 21.44 -2.40
C TYR A 172 18.70 20.94 -1.10
N PRO A 173 19.82 20.20 -1.17
CA PRO A 173 20.39 19.48 -0.01
C PRO A 173 20.93 20.40 1.10
N THR A 174 21.17 21.68 0.80
CA THR A 174 21.65 22.69 1.75
C THR A 174 20.51 23.52 2.37
N MET A 175 19.26 23.27 1.97
CA MET A 175 18.11 24.04 2.47
C MET A 175 17.88 23.76 3.95
N THR A 176 17.86 24.81 4.76
CA THR A 176 17.62 24.68 6.20
C THR A 176 16.17 24.29 6.49
N ILE A 177 15.89 23.65 7.63
CA ILE A 177 14.52 23.34 8.06
C ILE A 177 13.62 24.59 8.09
N THR A 178 14.18 25.74 8.47
CA THR A 178 13.45 27.03 8.46
C THR A 178 13.06 27.44 7.05
N ALA A 179 14.01 27.42 6.11
CA ALA A 179 13.72 27.74 4.72
C ALA A 179 12.75 26.73 4.09
N MET A 180 12.89 25.44 4.43
CA MET A 180 12.00 24.38 3.99
C MET A 180 10.56 24.60 4.49
N SER A 181 10.39 25.04 5.74
CA SER A 181 9.05 25.33 6.30
C SER A 181 8.33 26.50 5.62
N GLU A 182 9.05 27.33 4.90
CA GLU A 182 8.53 28.50 4.16
C GLU A 182 8.46 28.23 2.65
N HIS A 183 8.86 27.04 2.20
CA HIS A 183 8.92 26.68 0.79
C HIS A 183 7.51 26.52 0.19
N THR A 184 7.28 27.11 -0.99
CA THR A 184 5.96 27.11 -1.65
C THR A 184 5.37 25.73 -1.80
N ALA A 185 6.17 24.72 -2.16
CA ALA A 185 5.69 23.35 -2.30
C ALA A 185 5.26 22.70 -0.97
N ILE A 186 5.90 23.05 0.16
CA ILE A 186 5.48 22.58 1.49
C ILE A 186 4.16 23.26 1.90
N LEU A 187 4.01 24.54 1.57
CA LEU A 187 2.80 25.30 1.89
C LEU A 187 1.59 24.87 1.05
N GLU A 188 1.77 24.67 -0.26
CA GLU A 188 0.71 24.31 -1.21
C GLU A 188 0.39 22.82 -1.22
N TYR A 189 1.42 21.97 -1.35
CA TYR A 189 1.23 20.52 -1.55
C TYR A 189 1.43 19.72 -0.26
N GLY A 190 2.21 20.25 0.70
CA GLY A 190 2.46 19.62 2.00
C GLY A 190 1.42 19.94 3.09
N GLY A 191 0.33 20.64 2.74
CA GLY A 191 -0.68 21.08 3.71
C GLY A 191 -0.20 22.18 4.68
N GLY A 192 0.98 22.77 4.43
CA GLY A 192 1.61 23.71 5.36
C GLY A 192 0.80 24.99 5.61
N LYS A 193 -0.03 25.42 4.65
CA LYS A 193 -0.94 26.58 4.83
C LYS A 193 -1.89 26.45 6.01
N LEU A 194 -2.27 25.22 6.39
CA LEU A 194 -3.19 24.96 7.49
C LEU A 194 -2.52 25.14 8.87
N TYR A 195 -1.18 25.15 8.91
CA TYR A 195 -0.39 25.16 10.12
C TYR A 195 0.44 26.44 10.24
N THR A 196 -0.20 27.51 10.71
CA THR A 196 0.42 28.83 10.91
C THR A 196 1.34 28.91 12.14
N GLY A 197 1.35 27.86 12.96
CA GLY A 197 2.21 27.76 14.14
C GLY A 197 3.70 27.61 13.76
N LYS A 198 4.57 28.44 14.35
CA LYS A 198 6.02 28.47 14.07
C LYS A 198 6.75 27.13 14.24
N ASN A 199 6.20 26.19 14.99
CA ASN A 199 6.90 24.98 15.42
C ASN A 199 6.37 23.68 14.78
N THR A 200 5.11 23.61 14.37
CA THR A 200 4.49 22.35 13.91
C THR A 200 5.19 21.80 12.67
N LEU A 201 5.28 22.62 11.61
CA LEU A 201 5.97 22.24 10.38
C LEU A 201 7.46 21.99 10.63
N ARG A 202 8.13 22.84 11.41
CA ARG A 202 9.56 22.67 11.72
C ARG A 202 9.84 21.35 12.45
N ASN A 203 8.96 20.95 13.38
CA ASN A 203 9.08 19.68 14.09
C ASN A 203 8.92 18.51 13.11
N TRP A 204 7.88 18.51 12.27
CA TRP A 204 7.65 17.45 11.29
C TRP A 204 8.80 17.32 10.28
N LEU A 205 9.31 18.45 9.80
CA LEU A 205 10.44 18.51 8.88
C LEU A 205 11.74 18.02 9.54
N SER A 206 11.96 18.32 10.82
CA SER A 206 13.17 17.90 11.54
C SER A 206 13.32 16.38 11.67
N GLU A 207 12.21 15.64 11.64
CA GLU A 207 12.19 14.17 11.71
C GLU A 207 12.77 13.51 10.45
N VAL A 208 12.64 14.18 9.30
CA VAL A 208 13.10 13.66 8.00
C VAL A 208 14.22 14.49 7.38
N ALA A 209 14.69 15.54 8.07
CA ALA A 209 15.80 16.37 7.63
C ALA A 209 17.11 15.57 7.56
N PRO A 210 17.93 15.76 6.51
CA PRO A 210 19.23 15.12 6.41
C PRO A 210 20.18 15.59 7.51
N ASP A 211 21.13 14.73 7.88
CA ASP A 211 22.06 15.00 8.99
C ASP A 211 22.94 16.22 8.77
N SER A 212 23.19 16.60 7.51
CA SER A 212 23.88 17.83 7.13
C SER A 212 23.15 19.10 7.57
N VAL A 213 21.83 19.04 7.71
CA VAL A 213 20.95 20.17 8.07
C VAL A 213 20.50 20.08 9.54
N ARG A 214 20.54 18.89 10.14
CA ARG A 214 20.20 18.70 11.55
C ARG A 214 21.25 19.37 12.45
N LYS A 215 20.79 20.33 13.24
CA LYS A 215 21.63 20.89 14.32
C LYS A 215 21.79 19.84 15.43
N PRO A 216 23.01 19.57 15.93
CA PRO A 216 23.21 18.67 17.05
C PRO A 216 22.40 19.17 18.25
N GLY A 217 21.58 18.28 18.81
CA GLY A 217 20.73 18.58 19.95
C GLY A 217 21.53 19.00 21.20
N ARG A 218 20.86 19.71 22.11
CA ARG A 218 21.44 20.08 23.41
C ARG A 218 21.92 18.81 24.13
N PRO A 219 23.21 18.69 24.53
CA PRO A 219 23.67 17.51 25.25
C PRO A 219 22.86 17.32 26.53
N LYS A 220 22.41 16.08 26.77
CA LYS A 220 21.68 15.73 28.00
C LYS A 220 22.57 16.03 29.20
N SER A 221 22.10 16.89 30.10
CA SER A 221 22.75 17.13 31.39
C SER A 221 22.84 15.79 32.15
N LYS A 222 24.06 15.36 32.49
CA LYS A 222 24.29 14.24 33.41
C LYS A 222 23.63 14.60 34.75
N LYS A 223 22.56 13.91 35.12
CA LYS A 223 22.09 13.90 36.51
C LYS A 223 23.19 13.22 37.34
N LEU A 224 23.89 14.00 38.13
CA LEU A 224 24.76 13.49 39.21
C LEU A 224 23.85 12.82 40.24
N ASN A 225 23.87 11.48 40.26
CA ASN A 225 23.26 10.72 41.35
C ASN A 225 24.03 11.06 42.64
N THR A 226 23.37 11.82 43.50
CA THR A 226 23.84 12.11 44.85
C THR A 226 23.00 11.25 45.79
N ASN A 227 23.39 10.00 45.98
CA ASN A 227 23.00 9.22 47.16
C ASN A 227 24.22 9.32 48.10
N ALA A 228 24.22 10.27 49.03
CA ALA A 228 23.61 10.17 50.36
C ALA A 228 24.47 9.29 51.28
N VAL A 229 25.11 10.01 52.22
CA VAL A 229 25.90 9.56 53.37
C VAL A 229 25.06 8.72 54.34
#